data_AF-A0A1F5SAE8-F1
#
_entry.id   AF-A0A1F5SAE8-F1
#
_cell.length_a   1.000
_cell.length_b   1.000
_cell.length_c   1.000
_cell.angle_alpha   90.00
_cell.angle_beta   90.00
_cell.angle_gamma   90.00
#
_symmetry.space_group_name_H-M   'P 1'
#
loop_
_entity.id
_entity.type
_entity.pdbx_description
1 polymer ?
#
loop_
_entity_poly.entity_id
_entity_poly.type
_entity_poly.pdbx_seq_one_letter_code
_entity_poly.pdbx_strand_id
1 'polypeptide(L)'
;MEKEPTLDTRPDWIRTNEVATNEIEHGGKKFPYTVLKRELAPTLPGFLGYPNGEHLFISEDVPEKFRAPQLIHEIVEFTELKGVKGRCVEALKRELAVMSEEIRQEYLEYRRNFFAKLIEYYKESKDEDFKVEIQASYEFLQGLK
;
A
#
# COMPACT_ATOMS: atom_id res chain seq x y z
N MET A 1 25.00 -23.48 -15.42
CA MET A 1 24.05 -22.55 -16.05
C MET A 1 24.05 -21.28 -15.25
N GLU A 2 24.80 -20.28 -15.70
CA GLU A 2 24.58 -18.90 -15.22
C GLU A 2 23.17 -18.52 -15.65
N LYS A 3 22.29 -18.20 -14.69
CA LYS A 3 21.01 -17.61 -15.03
C LYS A 3 21.31 -16.27 -15.66
N GLU A 4 20.85 -16.05 -16.89
CA GLU A 4 20.89 -14.72 -17.51
C GLU A 4 20.34 -13.70 -16.50
N PRO A 5 20.99 -12.52 -16.36
CA PRO A 5 20.47 -11.49 -15.47
C PRO A 5 19.06 -11.15 -15.94
N THR A 6 18.06 -11.44 -15.10
CA THR A 6 16.67 -11.08 -15.35
C THR A 6 16.61 -9.57 -15.50
N LEU A 7 16.17 -9.11 -16.67
CA LEU A 7 15.98 -7.69 -16.98
C LEU A 7 15.11 -7.04 -15.89
N ASP A 8 15.62 -6.01 -15.23
CA ASP A 8 14.83 -5.21 -14.29
C ASP A 8 13.77 -4.42 -15.08
N THR A 9 12.50 -4.80 -14.93
CA THR A 9 11.38 -4.19 -15.65
C THR A 9 10.78 -2.98 -14.94
N ARG A 10 11.30 -2.60 -13.75
CA ARG A 10 10.75 -1.49 -12.97
C ARG A 10 10.90 -0.16 -13.71
N PRO A 11 9.91 0.76 -13.61
CA PRO A 11 10.03 2.12 -14.12
C PRO A 11 11.25 2.86 -13.56
N ASP A 12 11.84 3.75 -14.35
CA ASP A 12 13.03 4.55 -13.96
C ASP A 12 12.83 5.32 -12.67
N TRP A 13 11.62 5.83 -12.43
CA TRP A 13 11.31 6.60 -11.23
C TRP A 13 11.32 5.72 -9.96
N ILE A 14 10.98 4.42 -10.06
CA ILE A 14 11.12 3.47 -8.96
C ILE A 14 12.60 3.17 -8.73
N ARG A 15 13.35 2.84 -9.80
CA ARG A 15 14.77 2.50 -9.70
C ARG A 15 15.63 3.63 -9.13
N THR A 16 15.39 4.86 -9.59
CA THR A 16 16.18 6.04 -9.19
C THR A 16 15.91 6.47 -7.74
N ASN A 17 14.75 6.11 -7.21
CA ASN A 17 14.33 6.47 -5.85
C ASN A 17 14.35 5.27 -4.89
N GLU A 18 14.92 4.15 -5.30
CA GLU A 18 15.10 2.97 -4.45
C GLU A 18 16.03 3.28 -3.27
N VAL A 19 15.60 2.81 -2.10
CA VAL A 19 16.40 2.76 -0.87
C VAL A 19 16.77 1.31 -0.55
N ALA A 20 15.83 0.39 -0.77
CA ALA A 20 16.03 -1.05 -0.61
C ALA A 20 15.01 -1.83 -1.45
N THR A 21 15.30 -3.11 -1.67
CA THR A 21 14.33 -4.10 -2.17
C THR A 21 14.16 -5.20 -1.15
N ASN A 22 12.94 -5.73 -1.04
CA ASN A 22 12.62 -6.82 -0.13
C ASN A 22 11.46 -7.64 -0.70
N GLU A 23 11.03 -8.68 0.02
CA GLU A 23 9.92 -9.54 -0.38
C GLU A 23 8.90 -9.70 0.74
N ILE A 24 7.64 -9.87 0.35
CA ILE A 24 6.56 -10.27 1.25
C ILE A 24 5.90 -11.55 0.73
N GLU A 25 5.50 -12.43 1.64
CA GLU A 25 4.71 -13.60 1.31
C GLU A 25 3.21 -13.35 1.56
N HIS A 26 2.38 -13.62 0.57
CA HIS A 26 0.92 -13.58 0.68
C HIS A 26 0.31 -14.69 -0.17
N GLY A 27 -0.60 -15.48 0.41
CA GLY A 27 -1.26 -16.58 -0.32
C GLY A 27 -0.31 -17.61 -0.92
N GLY A 28 0.83 -17.88 -0.26
CA GLY A 28 1.86 -18.81 -0.73
C GLY A 28 2.67 -18.31 -1.94
N LYS A 29 2.55 -17.01 -2.28
CA LYS A 29 3.32 -16.35 -3.32
C LYS A 29 4.22 -15.28 -2.71
N LYS A 30 5.40 -15.12 -3.28
CA LYS A 30 6.34 -14.05 -2.93
C LYS A 30 6.14 -12.87 -3.86
N PHE A 31 5.99 -11.69 -3.28
CA PHE A 31 5.85 -10.43 -3.99
C PHE A 31 7.08 -9.57 -3.69
N PRO A 32 7.95 -9.30 -4.67
CA PRO A 32 9.02 -8.33 -4.48
C PRO A 32 8.42 -6.93 -4.34
N TYR A 33 8.96 -6.13 -3.43
CA TYR A 33 8.58 -4.73 -3.30
C TYR A 33 9.81 -3.84 -3.15
N THR A 34 9.66 -2.58 -3.55
CA THR A 34 10.71 -1.56 -3.47
C THR A 34 10.39 -0.58 -2.35
N VAL A 35 11.36 -0.32 -1.47
CA VAL A 35 11.29 0.77 -0.50
C VAL A 35 11.78 2.05 -1.19
N LEU A 36 10.94 3.08 -1.21
CA LEU A 36 11.20 4.32 -1.93
C LEU A 36 11.47 5.49 -0.98
N LYS A 37 12.32 6.43 -1.43
CA LYS A 37 12.62 7.67 -0.71
C LYS A 37 11.36 8.45 -0.36
N ARG A 38 11.29 8.94 0.88
CA ARG A 38 10.15 9.71 1.39
C ARG A 38 9.89 10.99 0.59
N GLU A 39 10.94 11.56 0.02
CA GLU A 39 10.94 12.80 -0.76
C GLU A 39 10.12 12.73 -2.05
N LEU A 40 9.78 11.53 -2.54
CA LEU A 40 9.02 11.36 -3.78
C LEU A 40 7.58 11.88 -3.66
N ALA A 41 6.97 11.78 -2.47
CA ALA A 41 5.64 12.29 -2.20
C ALA A 41 5.61 13.07 -0.87
N PRO A 42 6.21 14.28 -0.81
CA PRO A 42 6.44 15.03 0.43
C PRO A 42 5.15 15.26 1.24
N THR A 43 4.01 15.40 0.56
CA THR A 43 2.69 15.69 1.16
C THR A 43 1.89 14.44 1.55
N LEU A 44 2.31 13.24 1.14
CA LEU A 44 1.63 11.97 1.45
C LEU A 44 2.59 11.04 2.23
N PRO A 45 2.64 11.16 3.58
CA PRO A 45 3.45 10.27 4.39
C PRO A 45 2.98 8.82 4.26
N GLY A 46 3.92 7.87 4.27
CA GLY A 46 3.59 6.45 4.14
C GLY A 46 3.02 6.04 2.78
N PHE A 47 3.28 6.81 1.73
CA PHE A 47 2.79 6.47 0.39
C PHE A 47 3.22 5.05 -0.02
N LEU A 48 2.34 4.37 -0.73
CA LEU A 48 2.51 3.01 -1.22
C LEU A 48 1.71 2.85 -2.51
N GLY A 49 1.94 1.76 -3.22
CA GLY A 49 1.15 1.46 -4.40
C GLY A 49 1.58 0.19 -5.10
N TYR A 50 0.66 -0.38 -5.87
CA TYR A 50 0.93 -1.48 -6.78
C TYR A 50 0.42 -1.18 -8.20
N PRO A 51 1.02 -0.19 -8.90
CA PRO A 51 0.57 0.25 -10.22
C PRO A 51 0.51 -0.92 -11.18
N ASN A 52 -0.68 -1.11 -11.77
CA ASN A 52 -1.01 -2.19 -12.69
C ASN A 52 -0.78 -3.61 -12.16
N GLY A 53 -0.50 -3.80 -10.86
CA GLY A 53 -0.17 -5.09 -10.27
C GLY A 53 1.24 -5.59 -10.64
N GLU A 54 2.16 -4.72 -11.05
CA GLU A 54 3.50 -5.13 -11.53
C GLU A 54 4.63 -4.80 -10.55
N HIS A 55 4.62 -3.59 -9.98
CA HIS A 55 5.72 -3.10 -9.15
C HIS A 55 5.24 -2.56 -7.82
N LEU A 56 5.22 -3.42 -6.80
CA LEU A 56 4.81 -3.06 -5.45
C LEU A 56 5.87 -2.15 -4.81
N PHE A 57 5.45 -1.08 -4.16
CA PHE A 57 6.36 -0.18 -3.45
C PHE A 57 5.74 0.41 -2.19
N ILE A 58 6.61 0.88 -1.29
CA ILE A 58 6.23 1.52 -0.04
C ILE A 58 7.27 2.55 0.38
N SER A 59 6.85 3.64 1.01
CA SER A 59 7.75 4.68 1.47
C SER A 59 8.67 4.20 2.60
N GLU A 60 9.91 4.69 2.62
CA GLU A 60 10.89 4.38 3.66
C GLU A 60 10.45 4.84 5.06
N ASP A 61 9.60 5.88 5.14
CA ASP A 61 9.09 6.41 6.41
C ASP A 61 7.99 5.55 7.04
N VAL A 62 7.54 4.49 6.34
CA VAL A 62 6.64 3.51 6.93
C VAL A 62 7.41 2.65 7.94
N PRO A 63 6.99 2.62 9.22
CA PRO A 63 7.56 1.72 10.22
C PRO A 63 7.55 0.27 9.73
N GLU A 64 8.64 -0.46 9.92
CA GLU A 64 8.81 -1.81 9.35
C GLU A 64 7.67 -2.78 9.75
N LYS A 65 7.25 -2.73 11.03
CA LYS A 65 6.11 -3.49 11.57
C LYS A 65 4.76 -3.20 10.88
N PHE A 66 4.64 -2.09 10.16
CA PHE A 66 3.42 -1.69 9.43
C PHE A 66 3.50 -1.96 7.93
N ARG A 67 4.67 -2.36 7.41
CA ARG A 67 4.84 -2.57 5.97
C ARG A 67 4.05 -3.77 5.49
N ALA A 68 4.21 -4.92 6.15
CA ALA A 68 3.54 -6.16 5.73
C ALA A 68 2.02 -6.03 5.57
N PRO A 69 1.25 -5.57 6.57
CA PRO A 69 -0.19 -5.42 6.41
C PRO A 69 -0.57 -4.42 5.30
N GLN A 70 0.17 -3.32 5.16
CA GLN A 70 -0.07 -2.34 4.08
C GLN A 70 0.24 -2.89 2.69
N LEU A 71 1.27 -3.70 2.54
CA LEU A 71 1.58 -4.36 1.26
C LEU A 71 0.53 -5.41 0.91
N ILE A 72 -0.01 -6.12 1.92
CA ILE A 72 -1.13 -7.04 1.74
C ILE A 72 -2.37 -6.31 1.23
N HIS A 73 -2.65 -5.10 1.73
CA HIS A 73 -3.74 -4.26 1.21
C HIS A 73 -3.65 -4.09 -0.31
N GLU A 74 -2.50 -3.61 -0.78
CA GLU A 74 -2.24 -3.35 -2.20
C GLU A 74 -2.33 -4.63 -3.04
N ILE A 75 -1.75 -5.73 -2.56
CA ILE A 75 -1.83 -7.02 -3.25
C ILE A 75 -3.28 -7.46 -3.39
N VAL A 76 -4.05 -7.45 -2.32
CA VAL A 76 -5.46 -7.89 -2.36
C VAL A 76 -6.27 -6.95 -3.25
N GLU A 77 -6.15 -5.63 -3.10
CA GLU A 77 -6.92 -4.66 -3.87
C GLU A 77 -6.69 -4.82 -5.37
N PHE A 78 -5.43 -4.86 -5.80
CA PHE A 78 -5.07 -4.80 -7.21
C PHE A 78 -4.98 -6.18 -7.90
N THR A 79 -5.02 -7.28 -7.16
CA THR A 79 -4.99 -8.64 -7.73
C THR A 79 -6.30 -9.41 -7.51
N GLU A 80 -6.81 -9.47 -6.28
CA GLU A 80 -7.96 -10.31 -5.93
C GLU A 80 -9.30 -9.59 -6.08
N LEU A 81 -9.31 -8.27 -5.82
CA LEU A 81 -10.53 -7.45 -5.81
C LEU A 81 -10.60 -6.47 -7.01
N LYS A 82 -9.78 -6.71 -8.04
CA LYS A 82 -9.74 -5.85 -9.23
C LYS A 82 -11.11 -5.77 -9.90
N GLY A 83 -11.62 -4.54 -10.06
CA GLY A 83 -12.93 -4.28 -10.66
C GLY A 83 -14.12 -4.50 -9.72
N VAL A 84 -13.89 -4.83 -8.45
CA VAL A 84 -14.94 -4.92 -7.42
C VAL A 84 -15.16 -3.53 -6.79
N LYS A 85 -16.43 -3.14 -6.62
CA LYS A 85 -16.80 -1.92 -5.89
C LYS A 85 -16.63 -2.14 -4.38
N GLY A 86 -16.08 -1.15 -3.67
CA GLY A 86 -15.73 -1.24 -2.25
C GLY A 86 -14.44 -2.02 -2.00
N ARG A 87 -13.61 -2.20 -3.04
CA ARG A 87 -12.39 -3.03 -2.93
C ARG A 87 -11.40 -2.50 -1.90
N CYS A 88 -11.31 -1.19 -1.70
CA CYS A 88 -10.36 -0.62 -0.74
C CYS A 88 -10.78 -0.96 0.70
N VAL A 89 -12.08 -0.87 1.01
CA VAL A 89 -12.64 -1.28 2.31
C VAL A 89 -12.45 -2.78 2.55
N GLU A 90 -12.70 -3.61 1.53
CA GLU A 90 -12.53 -5.06 1.63
C GLU A 90 -11.05 -5.47 1.76
N ALA A 91 -10.13 -4.79 1.06
CA ALA A 91 -8.70 -4.98 1.24
C ALA A 91 -8.25 -4.58 2.65
N LEU A 92 -8.77 -3.46 3.17
CA LEU A 92 -8.51 -2.99 4.52
C LEU A 92 -8.99 -3.98 5.59
N LYS A 93 -10.15 -4.61 5.41
CA LYS A 93 -10.61 -5.68 6.33
C LYS A 93 -9.63 -6.85 6.38
N ARG A 94 -9.06 -7.25 5.24
CA ARG A 94 -8.10 -8.35 5.15
C ARG A 94 -6.72 -7.97 5.69
N GLU A 95 -6.27 -6.76 5.41
CA GLU A 95 -5.10 -6.13 6.05
C GLU A 95 -5.21 -6.19 7.58
N LEU A 96 -6.35 -5.79 8.15
CA LEU A 96 -6.53 -5.79 9.60
C LEU A 96 -6.65 -7.20 10.20
N ALA A 97 -7.09 -8.19 9.40
CA ALA A 97 -7.24 -9.57 9.86
C ALA A 97 -5.91 -10.32 10.04
N VAL A 98 -4.84 -9.86 9.40
CA VAL A 98 -3.50 -10.47 9.50
C VAL A 98 -2.60 -9.79 10.55
N MET A 99 -3.09 -8.73 11.18
CA MET A 99 -2.31 -8.02 12.20
C MET A 99 -2.31 -8.74 13.54
N SER A 100 -1.20 -8.61 14.25
CA SER A 100 -1.11 -9.01 15.64
C SER A 100 -1.79 -7.97 16.54
N GLU A 101 -2.31 -8.41 17.69
CA GLU A 101 -3.02 -7.53 18.61
C GLU A 101 -2.08 -6.49 19.25
N GLU A 102 -0.79 -6.82 19.38
CA GLU A 102 0.23 -5.95 19.98
C GLU A 102 0.43 -4.64 19.20
N ILE A 103 0.32 -4.68 17.87
CA ILE A 103 0.53 -3.49 17.02
C ILE A 103 -0.77 -2.83 16.58
N ARG A 104 -1.92 -3.45 16.87
CA ARG A 104 -3.21 -3.10 16.27
C ARG A 104 -3.63 -1.66 16.51
N GLN A 105 -3.55 -1.19 17.75
CA GLN A 105 -4.03 0.15 18.10
C GLN A 105 -3.19 1.25 17.48
N GLU A 106 -1.87 1.11 17.56
CA GLU A 106 -0.93 2.04 16.91
C GLU A 106 -1.08 2.04 15.38
N TYR A 107 -1.32 0.86 14.80
CA TYR A 107 -1.56 0.74 13.37
C TYR A 107 -2.88 1.39 12.92
N LEU A 108 -3.96 1.21 13.69
CA LEU A 108 -5.24 1.84 13.40
C LEU A 108 -5.12 3.37 13.42
N GLU A 109 -4.41 3.94 14.40
CA GLU A 109 -4.10 5.36 14.42
C GLU A 109 -3.29 5.80 13.19
N TYR A 110 -2.24 5.04 12.86
CA TYR A 110 -1.43 5.28 11.68
C TYR A 110 -2.26 5.28 10.39
N ARG A 111 -3.12 4.27 10.19
CA ARG A 111 -3.96 4.15 8.99
C ARG A 111 -5.03 5.22 8.91
N ARG A 112 -5.64 5.62 10.04
CA ARG A 112 -6.57 6.77 10.06
C ARG A 112 -5.86 8.03 9.57
N ASN A 113 -4.64 8.29 10.06
CA ASN A 113 -3.85 9.44 9.63
C ASN A 113 -3.46 9.34 8.15
N PHE A 114 -3.04 8.17 7.67
CA PHE A 114 -2.75 7.93 6.27
C PHE A 114 -3.95 8.23 5.36
N PHE A 115 -5.11 7.63 5.63
CA PHE A 115 -6.31 7.84 4.81
C PHE A 115 -6.79 9.28 4.85
N ALA A 116 -6.71 9.97 6.01
CA ALA A 116 -7.03 11.39 6.09
C ALA A 116 -6.12 12.24 5.17
N LYS A 117 -4.81 11.93 5.11
CA LYS A 117 -3.87 12.59 4.20
C LYS A 117 -4.09 12.20 2.74
N LEU A 118 -4.44 10.94 2.48
CA LEU A 118 -4.74 10.45 1.14
C LEU A 118 -5.97 11.15 0.55
N ILE A 119 -7.02 11.34 1.35
CA ILE A 119 -8.21 12.10 0.95
C ILE A 119 -7.84 13.52 0.56
N GLU A 120 -7.06 14.23 1.38
CA GLU A 120 -6.63 15.59 1.06
C GLU A 120 -5.73 15.61 -0.19
N TYR A 121 -4.84 14.63 -0.35
CA TYR A 121 -3.97 14.50 -1.53
C TYR A 121 -4.77 14.32 -2.83
N TYR A 122 -5.87 13.56 -2.78
CA TYR A 122 -6.74 13.29 -3.94
C TYR A 122 -7.90 14.28 -4.11
N LYS A 123 -8.01 15.30 -3.27
CA LYS A 123 -9.14 16.24 -3.27
C LYS A 123 -9.42 16.88 -4.63
N GLU A 124 -8.36 17.31 -5.31
CA GLU A 124 -8.42 17.95 -6.64
C GLU A 124 -8.27 16.95 -7.80
N SER A 125 -8.20 15.64 -7.51
CA SER A 125 -8.15 14.60 -8.54
C SER A 125 -9.48 14.49 -9.28
N LYS A 126 -9.41 14.10 -10.56
CA LYS A 126 -10.60 13.77 -11.39
C LYS A 126 -11.08 12.33 -11.19
N ASP A 127 -10.38 11.53 -10.41
CA ASP A 127 -10.72 10.14 -10.13
C ASP A 127 -11.76 10.06 -9.01
N GLU A 128 -13.03 10.27 -9.36
CA GLU A 128 -14.14 10.26 -8.40
C GLU A 128 -14.39 8.87 -7.80
N ASP A 129 -14.17 7.80 -8.57
CA ASP A 129 -14.35 6.44 -8.07
C ASP A 129 -13.34 6.13 -6.97
N PHE A 130 -12.06 6.49 -7.18
CA PHE A 130 -11.04 6.32 -6.15
C PHE A 130 -11.30 7.19 -4.92
N LYS A 131 -11.76 8.44 -5.10
CA LYS A 131 -12.14 9.32 -3.98
C LYS A 131 -13.24 8.70 -3.10
N VAL A 132 -14.23 8.05 -3.70
CA VAL A 132 -15.29 7.33 -2.96
C VAL A 132 -14.72 6.14 -2.19
N GLU A 133 -13.81 5.36 -2.79
CA GLU A 133 -13.18 4.19 -2.16
C GLU A 133 -12.34 4.58 -0.93
N ILE A 134 -11.51 5.61 -1.03
CA ILE A 134 -10.66 6.06 0.09
C ILE A 134 -11.48 6.72 1.20
N GLN A 135 -12.56 7.43 0.86
CA GLN A 135 -13.48 8.02 1.83
C GLN A 135 -14.21 6.93 2.62
N ALA A 136 -14.75 5.91 1.94
CA ALA A 136 -15.42 4.79 2.59
C ALA A 136 -14.48 4.00 3.52
N SER A 137 -13.22 3.84 3.11
CA SER A 137 -12.18 3.18 3.92
C SER A 137 -11.81 4.00 5.17
N TYR A 138 -11.73 5.32 5.03
CA TYR A 138 -11.53 6.21 6.17
C TYR A 138 -12.69 6.12 7.17
N GLU A 139 -13.94 6.19 6.70
CA GLU A 139 -15.14 6.09 7.53
C GLU A 139 -15.22 4.75 8.26
N PHE A 140 -14.88 3.65 7.58
CA PHE A 140 -14.76 2.34 8.20
C PHE A 140 -13.77 2.35 9.37
N LEU A 141 -12.58 2.93 9.21
CA LEU A 141 -11.58 3.03 10.29
C LEU A 141 -12.05 3.89 11.48
N GLN A 142 -12.87 4.92 11.23
CA GLN A 142 -13.46 5.73 12.30
C GLN A 142 -14.47 4.93 13.14
N GLY A 143 -15.12 3.93 12.55
CA GLY A 143 -16.06 3.05 13.25
C GLY A 143 -15.40 1.96 14.11
N LEU A 144 -14.09 1.73 13.95
CA LEU A 144 -13.34 0.75 14.73
C LEU A 144 -12.86 1.37 16.05
N LYS A 145 -13.06 0.64 17.15
CA LYS A 145 -12.60 1.02 18.50
C LYS A 145 -11.12 0.68 18.71
#